data_AF-A0A8T4QYA0-F1
#
_entry.id   AF-A0A8T4QYA0-F1
#
_cell.length_a   1.000
_cell.length_b   1.000
_cell.length_c   1.000
_cell.angle_alpha   90.00
_cell.angle_beta   90.00
_cell.angle_gamma   90.00
#
_symmetry.space_group_name_H-M   'P 1'
#
loop_
_entity.id
_entity.type
_entity.pdbx_description
1 polymer ?
#
loop_
_entity_poly.entity_id
_entity_poly.type
_entity_poly.pdbx_seq_one_letter_code
_entity_poly.pdbx_strand_id
1 'polypeptide(L)'
;MYGDLFKKSLSDLKEEPKLVLPLVFLILSTVVVGILVVLLSGILPEFGKVFATFSSSKGQDIDQALSLFLQNNWKRLIIALLGFLFANFFVGSTFRAMHYIWIKEKTTGKKPVWKGLWKETKRMYWGVVGMRLFTLLIPFVFLAVSLGTGFVVVFLLSKVFIPLAVFFGVLFAILTVGIIILTGLGLSFRYPSLFLKKKAPWQAIRSSFLFFKQNVGHVIVVAVIAIAVSAGVGLIQRVLMIPVTPTIFVSILLYMGLTILIELVFNVVLSVWRDLFYFRAYQKR
;
A
#
# COMPACT_ATOMS: atom_id res chain seq x y z
N MET A 1 15.36 19.22 -15.89
CA MET A 1 14.88 17.85 -16.18
C MET A 1 13.84 17.33 -15.18
N TYR A 2 14.21 17.08 -13.92
CA TYR A 2 13.29 16.51 -12.92
C TYR A 2 12.28 17.53 -12.37
N GLY A 3 12.69 18.80 -12.25
CA GLY A 3 11.76 19.90 -11.93
C GLY A 3 10.62 20.03 -12.94
N ASP A 4 10.90 19.81 -14.23
CA ASP A 4 9.86 19.84 -15.28
C ASP A 4 8.88 18.67 -15.15
N LEU A 5 9.39 17.49 -14.81
CA LEU A 5 8.56 16.30 -14.52
C LEU A 5 7.68 16.54 -13.29
N PHE A 6 8.25 17.12 -12.23
CA PHE A 6 7.54 17.49 -11.02
C PHE A 6 6.40 18.47 -11.33
N LYS A 7 6.73 19.60 -12.00
CA LYS A 7 5.77 20.65 -12.36
C LYS A 7 4.65 20.11 -13.25
N LYS A 8 4.99 19.31 -14.27
CA LYS A 8 3.99 18.67 -15.16
C LYS A 8 3.07 17.73 -14.39
N SER A 9 3.61 16.87 -13.52
CA SER A 9 2.80 15.94 -12.72
C SER A 9 1.87 16.68 -11.76
N LEU A 10 2.31 17.81 -11.20
CA LEU A 10 1.46 18.67 -10.38
C LEU A 10 0.39 19.40 -11.22
N SER A 11 0.73 19.91 -12.39
CA SER A 11 -0.21 20.56 -13.31
C SER A 11 -1.31 19.60 -13.74
N ASP A 12 -0.94 18.37 -14.13
CA ASP A 12 -1.89 17.35 -14.56
C ASP A 12 -2.94 17.05 -13.48
N LEU A 13 -2.50 16.96 -12.22
CA LEU A 13 -3.37 16.70 -11.08
C LEU A 13 -4.31 17.87 -10.81
N LYS A 14 -3.83 19.12 -10.96
CA LYS A 14 -4.64 20.33 -10.81
C LYS A 14 -5.67 20.47 -11.92
N GLU A 15 -5.28 20.19 -13.17
CA GLU A 15 -6.15 20.27 -14.35
C GLU A 15 -7.21 19.17 -14.38
N GLU A 16 -6.87 17.96 -13.90
CA GLU A 16 -7.74 16.80 -13.95
C GLU A 16 -7.86 16.15 -12.56
N PRO A 17 -8.52 16.82 -11.60
CA PRO A 17 -8.64 16.33 -10.22
C PRO A 17 -9.38 14.98 -10.16
N LYS A 18 -10.20 14.68 -11.16
CA LYS A 18 -10.91 13.40 -11.29
C LYS A 18 -9.97 12.18 -11.30
N LEU A 19 -8.68 12.34 -11.58
CA LEU A 19 -7.67 11.27 -11.46
C LEU A 19 -7.64 10.60 -10.07
N VAL A 20 -8.14 11.27 -9.03
CA VAL A 20 -8.26 10.70 -7.68
C VAL A 20 -9.40 9.70 -7.52
N LEU A 21 -10.44 9.77 -8.37
CA LEU A 21 -11.69 9.03 -8.17
C LEU A 21 -11.50 7.51 -8.08
N PRO A 22 -10.67 6.84 -8.91
CA PRO A 22 -10.48 5.39 -8.79
C PRO A 22 -9.90 4.99 -7.43
N LEU A 23 -9.03 5.81 -6.84
CA LEU A 23 -8.49 5.57 -5.50
C LEU A 23 -9.53 5.88 -4.41
N VAL A 24 -10.38 6.89 -4.59
CA VAL A 24 -11.52 7.13 -3.68
C VAL A 24 -12.47 5.93 -3.69
N PHE A 25 -12.83 5.43 -4.87
CA PHE A 25 -13.68 4.24 -5.00
C PHE A 25 -13.00 2.98 -4.45
N LEU A 26 -11.68 2.84 -4.59
CA LEU A 26 -10.94 1.77 -3.93
C LEU A 26 -11.14 1.82 -2.40
N ILE A 27 -11.01 2.99 -1.79
CA ILE A 27 -11.15 3.14 -0.34
C ILE A 27 -12.60 2.91 0.09
N LEU A 28 -13.57 3.50 -0.60
CA LEU A 28 -14.99 3.26 -0.35
C LEU A 28 -15.33 1.77 -0.47
N SER A 29 -14.83 1.09 -1.50
CA SER A 29 -15.05 -0.35 -1.66
C SER A 29 -14.39 -1.16 -0.54
N THR A 30 -13.23 -0.73 -0.04
CA THR A 30 -12.56 -1.37 1.10
C THR A 30 -13.42 -1.24 2.36
N VAL A 31 -13.99 -0.05 2.60
CA VAL A 31 -14.90 0.19 3.74
C VAL A 31 -16.17 -0.65 3.61
N VAL A 32 -16.82 -0.62 2.45
CA VAL A 32 -18.05 -1.39 2.18
C VAL A 32 -17.81 -2.89 2.33
N VAL A 33 -16.75 -3.42 1.72
CA VAL A 33 -16.38 -4.84 1.84
C VAL A 33 -16.04 -5.19 3.29
N GLY A 34 -15.33 -4.31 4.01
CA GLY A 34 -15.05 -4.49 5.44
C GLY A 34 -16.32 -4.59 6.28
N ILE A 35 -17.25 -3.65 6.10
CA ILE A 35 -18.55 -3.65 6.79
C ILE A 35 -19.32 -4.93 6.46
N LEU A 36 -19.42 -5.31 5.18
CA LEU A 36 -20.11 -6.52 4.76
C LEU A 36 -19.50 -7.78 5.39
N VAL A 37 -18.16 -7.88 5.42
CA VAL A 37 -17.48 -9.00 6.05
C VAL A 37 -17.79 -9.07 7.55
N VAL A 38 -17.75 -7.94 8.26
CA VAL A 38 -18.06 -7.91 9.69
C VAL A 38 -19.52 -8.29 9.94
N LEU A 39 -20.47 -7.78 9.14
CA LEU A 39 -21.88 -8.13 9.24
C LEU A 39 -22.13 -9.62 8.97
N LEU A 40 -21.58 -10.16 7.87
CA LEU A 40 -21.78 -11.55 7.45
C LEU A 40 -21.06 -12.54 8.36
N SER A 41 -19.99 -12.14 9.03
CA SER A 41 -19.27 -12.99 9.98
C SER A 41 -20.05 -13.29 11.26
N GLY A 42 -21.12 -12.54 11.54
CA GLY A 42 -21.89 -12.65 12.79
C GLY A 42 -21.10 -12.25 14.03
N ILE A 43 -19.98 -11.53 13.87
CA ILE A 43 -19.09 -11.12 14.96
C ILE A 43 -19.64 -9.90 15.71
N LEU A 44 -20.42 -9.06 15.03
CA LEU A 44 -20.98 -7.81 15.58
C LEU A 44 -21.77 -8.00 16.89
N PRO A 45 -22.72 -8.96 17.00
CA PRO A 45 -23.45 -9.20 18.24
C PRO A 45 -22.55 -9.66 19.40
N GLU A 46 -21.56 -10.52 19.12
CA GLU A 46 -20.61 -11.01 20.11
C GLU A 46 -19.64 -9.90 20.57
N PHE A 47 -19.23 -9.03 19.64
CA PHE A 47 -18.44 -7.85 19.94
C PHE A 47 -19.22 -6.83 20.78
N GLY A 48 -20.53 -6.71 20.54
CA GLY A 48 -21.44 -5.90 21.37
C GLY A 48 -21.51 -6.35 22.82
N LYS A 49 -21.46 -7.67 23.09
CA LYS A 49 -21.39 -8.22 24.46
C LYS A 49 -20.08 -7.86 25.15
N VAL A 50 -18.95 -7.96 24.44
CA VAL A 50 -17.64 -7.53 24.95
C VAL A 50 -17.67 -6.04 25.28
N PHE A 51 -18.23 -5.21 24.41
CA PHE A 51 -18.35 -3.77 24.64
C PHE A 51 -19.25 -3.40 25.83
N ALA A 52 -20.33 -4.16 26.06
CA ALA A 52 -21.19 -4.00 27.23
C ALA A 52 -20.43 -4.30 28.53
N THR A 53 -19.59 -5.35 28.55
CA THR A 53 -18.69 -5.66 29.68
C THR A 53 -17.64 -4.56 29.89
N PHE A 54 -17.05 -4.04 28.81
CA PHE A 54 -16.14 -2.88 28.86
C PHE A 54 -16.77 -1.65 29.52
N SER A 55 -18.08 -1.45 29.34
CA SER A 55 -18.81 -0.30 29.86
C SER A 55 -19.24 -0.46 31.31
N SER A 56 -19.18 -1.69 31.87
CA SER A 56 -19.77 -2.03 33.17
C SER A 56 -18.78 -2.59 34.21
N SER A 57 -17.53 -2.89 33.84
CA SER A 57 -16.59 -3.66 34.68
C SER A 57 -15.23 -2.99 34.92
N LYS A 58 -14.53 -3.40 36.00
CA LYS A 58 -13.12 -3.07 36.26
C LYS A 58 -12.21 -3.99 35.43
N GLY A 59 -11.02 -3.51 35.06
CA GLY A 59 -10.16 -4.05 33.98
C GLY A 59 -9.89 -5.57 33.91
N GLN A 60 -10.00 -6.33 35.00
CA GLN A 60 -9.81 -7.79 34.97
C GLN A 60 -10.91 -8.55 34.20
N ASP A 61 -12.16 -8.05 34.18
CA ASP A 61 -13.27 -8.71 33.48
C ASP A 61 -13.17 -8.53 31.95
N ILE A 62 -12.44 -7.51 31.51
CA ILE A 62 -12.26 -7.16 30.10
C ILE A 62 -11.37 -8.19 29.39
N ASP A 63 -10.26 -8.59 30.01
CA ASP A 63 -9.34 -9.57 29.44
C ASP A 63 -9.99 -10.95 29.32
N GLN A 64 -10.79 -11.32 30.32
CA GLN A 64 -11.54 -12.58 30.29
C GLN A 64 -12.62 -12.56 29.20
N ALA A 65 -13.36 -11.45 29.06
CA ALA A 65 -14.35 -11.29 27.99
C ALA A 65 -13.72 -11.33 26.59
N LEU A 66 -12.58 -10.67 26.39
CA LEU A 66 -11.82 -10.71 25.12
C LEU A 66 -11.29 -12.11 24.80
N SER A 67 -10.73 -12.81 25.79
CA SER A 67 -10.21 -14.16 25.59
C SER A 67 -11.32 -15.15 25.21
N LEU A 68 -12.46 -15.10 25.89
CA LEU A 68 -13.65 -15.91 25.57
C LEU A 68 -14.19 -15.58 24.19
N PHE A 69 -14.27 -14.29 23.83
CA PHE A 69 -14.68 -13.87 22.49
C PHE A 69 -13.76 -14.45 21.42
N LEU A 70 -12.44 -14.36 21.58
CA LEU A 70 -11.48 -14.89 20.62
C LEU A 70 -11.57 -16.42 20.52
N GLN A 71 -11.62 -17.12 21.65
CA GLN A 71 -11.75 -18.59 21.67
C GLN A 71 -13.04 -19.07 20.99
N ASN A 72 -14.14 -18.35 21.16
CA ASN A 72 -15.42 -18.72 20.58
C ASN A 72 -15.55 -18.31 19.09
N ASN A 73 -14.80 -17.30 18.64
CA ASN A 73 -14.97 -16.71 17.31
C ASN A 73 -13.73 -16.79 16.39
N TRP A 74 -12.60 -17.37 16.81
CA TRP A 74 -11.36 -17.34 16.02
C TRP A 74 -11.53 -17.88 14.59
N LYS A 75 -12.31 -18.95 14.39
CA LYS A 75 -12.59 -19.49 13.05
C LYS A 75 -13.34 -18.48 12.17
N ARG A 76 -14.37 -17.83 12.74
CA ARG A 76 -15.15 -16.79 12.05
C ARG A 76 -14.28 -15.58 11.73
N LEU A 77 -13.42 -15.18 12.65
CA LEU A 77 -12.45 -14.10 12.46
C LEU A 77 -11.47 -14.41 11.32
N ILE A 78 -10.92 -15.62 11.27
CA ILE A 78 -10.02 -16.03 10.17
C ILE A 78 -10.75 -16.06 8.83
N ILE A 79 -11.94 -16.66 8.77
CA ILE A 79 -12.73 -16.71 7.53
C ILE A 79 -13.11 -15.31 7.06
N ALA A 80 -13.54 -14.45 7.98
CA ALA A 80 -13.86 -13.05 7.71
C ALA A 80 -12.62 -12.30 7.18
N LEU A 81 -11.48 -12.45 7.85
CA LEU A 81 -10.21 -11.84 7.43
C LEU A 81 -9.80 -12.31 6.03
N LEU A 82 -9.84 -13.61 5.76
CA LEU A 82 -9.52 -14.16 4.44
C LEU A 82 -10.50 -13.65 3.38
N GLY A 83 -11.80 -13.66 3.66
CA GLY A 83 -12.83 -13.14 2.77
C GLY A 83 -12.62 -11.66 2.44
N PHE A 84 -12.30 -10.85 3.45
CA PHE A 84 -11.93 -9.44 3.27
C PHE A 84 -10.69 -9.28 2.41
N LEU A 85 -9.61 -10.02 2.70
CA LEU A 85 -8.37 -9.96 1.95
C LEU A 85 -8.60 -10.34 0.48
N PHE A 86 -9.33 -11.42 0.21
CA PHE A 86 -9.65 -11.85 -1.15
C PHE A 86 -10.52 -10.83 -1.89
N ALA A 87 -11.61 -10.37 -1.27
CA ALA A 87 -12.51 -9.40 -1.87
C ALA A 87 -11.78 -8.07 -2.15
N ASN A 88 -11.04 -7.54 -1.18
CA ASN A 88 -10.25 -6.32 -1.36
C ASN A 88 -9.10 -6.51 -2.37
N PHE A 89 -8.54 -7.71 -2.48
CA PHE A 89 -7.55 -8.02 -3.49
C PHE A 89 -8.14 -7.96 -4.90
N PHE A 90 -9.26 -8.60 -5.16
CA PHE A 90 -9.87 -8.62 -6.49
C PHE A 90 -10.56 -7.30 -6.85
N VAL A 91 -11.45 -6.80 -5.98
CA VAL A 91 -12.15 -5.51 -6.17
C VAL A 91 -11.13 -4.39 -6.27
N GLY A 92 -10.12 -4.37 -5.40
CA GLY A 92 -9.09 -3.35 -5.43
C GLY A 92 -8.20 -3.42 -6.67
N SER A 93 -8.09 -4.57 -7.33
CA SER A 93 -7.36 -4.70 -8.60
C SER A 93 -8.10 -4.01 -9.74
N THR A 94 -9.43 -4.04 -9.74
CA THR A 94 -10.27 -3.30 -10.68
C THR A 94 -10.03 -1.80 -10.59
N PHE A 95 -10.10 -1.23 -9.38
CA PHE A 95 -9.90 0.21 -9.20
C PHE A 95 -8.46 0.65 -9.45
N ARG A 96 -7.46 -0.18 -9.10
CA ARG A 96 -6.07 0.08 -9.49
C ARG A 96 -5.86 0.03 -11.00
N ALA A 97 -6.53 -0.88 -11.70
CA ALA A 97 -6.47 -0.91 -13.16
C ALA A 97 -7.06 0.36 -13.78
N MET A 98 -8.23 0.80 -13.32
CA MET A 98 -8.83 2.07 -13.74
C MET A 98 -7.89 3.26 -13.48
N HIS A 99 -7.33 3.33 -12.26
CA HIS A 99 -6.37 4.35 -11.87
C HIS A 99 -5.21 4.45 -12.87
N TYR A 100 -4.50 3.34 -13.10
CA TYR A 100 -3.34 3.35 -13.98
C TYR A 100 -3.68 3.54 -15.46
N ILE A 101 -4.90 3.19 -15.91
CA ILE A 101 -5.38 3.54 -17.26
C ILE A 101 -5.51 5.06 -17.39
N TRP A 102 -6.14 5.73 -16.43
CA TRP A 102 -6.28 7.18 -16.46
C TRP A 102 -4.96 7.93 -16.31
N ILE A 103 -4.06 7.45 -15.45
CA ILE A 103 -2.69 7.96 -15.36
C ILE A 103 -1.98 7.84 -16.71
N LYS A 104 -2.09 6.68 -17.36
CA LYS A 104 -1.53 6.46 -18.70
C LYS A 104 -2.14 7.42 -19.73
N GLU A 105 -3.46 7.56 -19.77
CA GLU A 105 -4.14 8.47 -20.70
C GLU A 105 -3.64 9.90 -20.52
N LYS A 106 -3.66 10.43 -19.29
CA LYS A 106 -3.19 11.79 -19.02
C LYS A 106 -1.71 11.98 -19.37
N THR A 107 -0.85 11.02 -19.02
CA THR A 107 0.60 11.12 -19.33
C THR A 107 0.92 10.97 -20.82
N THR A 108 0.03 10.35 -21.60
CA THR A 108 0.12 10.26 -23.07
C THR A 108 -0.64 11.37 -23.79
N GLY A 109 -1.13 12.39 -23.08
CA GLY A 109 -1.82 13.55 -23.65
C GLY A 109 -3.30 13.32 -23.98
N LYS A 110 -3.87 12.18 -23.61
CA LYS A 110 -5.29 11.89 -23.76
C LYS A 110 -6.06 12.34 -22.50
N LYS A 111 -7.28 12.85 -22.69
CA LYS A 111 -8.15 13.16 -21.55
C LYS A 111 -8.68 11.84 -20.96
N PRO A 112 -8.68 11.68 -19.62
CA PRO A 112 -9.31 10.52 -19.01
C PRO A 112 -10.83 10.62 -19.17
N VAL A 113 -11.43 9.57 -19.74
CA VAL A 113 -12.89 9.51 -19.98
C VAL A 113 -13.44 8.22 -19.39
N TRP A 114 -14.65 8.29 -18.81
CA TRP A 114 -15.36 7.12 -18.29
C TRP A 114 -15.78 6.16 -19.40
N LYS A 115 -16.15 6.69 -20.57
CA LYS A 115 -16.56 5.91 -21.73
C LYS A 115 -15.42 5.00 -22.19
N GLY A 116 -15.65 3.69 -22.13
CA GLY A 116 -14.65 2.69 -22.52
C GLY A 116 -13.66 2.30 -21.42
N LEU A 117 -13.62 3.02 -20.29
CA LEU A 117 -12.73 2.71 -19.17
C LEU A 117 -12.94 1.29 -18.65
N TRP A 118 -14.20 0.85 -18.53
CA TRP A 118 -14.52 -0.50 -18.07
C TRP A 118 -14.00 -1.59 -19.01
N LYS A 119 -14.08 -1.35 -20.33
CA LYS A 119 -13.57 -2.28 -21.35
C LYS A 119 -12.05 -2.39 -21.27
N GLU A 120 -11.37 -1.25 -21.15
CA GLU A 120 -9.92 -1.21 -20.96
C GLU A 120 -9.50 -1.87 -19.63
N THR A 121 -10.26 -1.63 -18.57
CA THR A 121 -10.05 -2.21 -17.23
C THR A 121 -10.12 -3.72 -17.29
N LYS A 122 -11.17 -4.29 -17.90
CA LYS A 122 -11.30 -5.75 -18.10
C LYS A 122 -10.10 -6.34 -18.85
N ARG A 123 -9.61 -5.65 -19.89
CA ARG A 123 -8.42 -6.10 -20.64
C ARG A 123 -7.16 -6.12 -19.80
N MET A 124 -6.97 -5.13 -18.91
CA MET A 124 -5.77 -4.99 -18.08
C MET A 124 -5.89 -5.67 -16.70
N TYR A 125 -7.08 -6.14 -16.32
CA TYR A 125 -7.40 -6.63 -14.98
C TYR A 125 -6.47 -7.74 -14.51
N TRP A 126 -6.36 -8.83 -15.28
CA TRP A 126 -5.47 -9.95 -14.95
C TRP A 126 -4.00 -9.54 -14.94
N GLY A 127 -3.64 -8.53 -15.74
CA GLY A 127 -2.34 -7.91 -15.70
C GLY A 127 -2.05 -7.28 -14.32
N VAL A 128 -3.00 -6.51 -13.79
CA VAL A 128 -2.89 -5.87 -12.47
C VAL A 128 -2.94 -6.90 -11.34
N VAL A 129 -3.82 -7.89 -11.43
CA VAL A 129 -3.90 -9.01 -10.46
C VAL A 129 -2.55 -9.72 -10.37
N GLY A 130 -1.99 -10.14 -11.51
CA GLY A 130 -0.68 -10.78 -11.56
C GLY A 130 0.42 -9.88 -11.01
N MET A 131 0.42 -8.59 -11.37
CA MET A 131 1.38 -7.62 -10.82
C MET A 131 1.30 -7.52 -9.30
N ARG A 132 0.08 -7.47 -8.73
CA ARG A 132 -0.11 -7.43 -7.27
C ARG A 132 0.39 -8.70 -6.61
N LEU A 133 0.06 -9.86 -7.17
CA LEU A 133 0.54 -11.16 -6.68
C LEU A 133 2.06 -11.19 -6.65
N PHE A 134 2.73 -10.85 -7.75
CA PHE A 134 4.19 -10.82 -7.78
C PHE A 134 4.80 -9.81 -6.81
N THR A 135 4.22 -8.61 -6.69
CA THR A 135 4.74 -7.61 -5.74
C THR A 135 4.55 -7.99 -4.29
N LEU A 136 3.58 -8.87 -4.00
CA LEU A 136 3.41 -9.46 -2.68
C LEU A 136 4.40 -10.61 -2.51
N LEU A 137 4.48 -11.55 -3.46
CA LEU A 137 5.31 -12.74 -3.34
C LEU A 137 6.82 -12.46 -3.35
N ILE A 138 7.30 -11.55 -4.21
CA ILE A 138 8.75 -11.32 -4.38
C ILE A 138 9.42 -10.93 -3.05
N PRO A 139 8.97 -9.88 -2.32
CA PRO A 139 9.57 -9.53 -1.03
C PRO A 139 9.46 -10.66 0.00
N PHE A 140 8.35 -11.40 0.05
CA PHE A 140 8.18 -12.53 0.97
C PHE A 140 9.16 -13.68 0.68
N VAL A 141 9.38 -14.02 -0.59
CA VAL A 141 10.36 -15.05 -0.99
C VAL A 141 11.77 -14.59 -0.61
N PHE A 142 12.13 -13.33 -0.90
CA PHE A 142 13.44 -12.80 -0.50
C PHE A 142 13.62 -12.81 1.01
N LEU A 143 12.62 -12.36 1.78
CA LEU A 143 12.64 -12.39 3.24
C LEU A 143 12.79 -13.81 3.77
N ALA A 144 12.02 -14.78 3.24
CA ALA A 144 12.09 -16.17 3.68
C ALA A 144 13.49 -16.77 3.42
N VAL A 145 14.08 -16.51 2.24
CA VAL A 145 15.42 -16.97 1.91
C VAL A 145 16.47 -16.28 2.77
N SER A 146 16.43 -14.95 2.91
CA SER A 146 17.37 -14.18 3.72
C SER A 146 17.32 -14.52 5.20
N LEU A 147 16.12 -14.68 5.78
CA LEU A 147 15.96 -15.07 7.18
C LEU A 147 16.33 -16.54 7.39
N GLY A 148 15.93 -17.44 6.49
CA GLY A 148 16.29 -18.86 6.58
C GLY A 148 17.81 -19.06 6.54
N THR A 149 18.47 -18.47 5.54
CA THR A 149 19.94 -18.53 5.41
C THR A 149 20.65 -17.83 6.56
N GLY A 150 20.21 -16.63 6.95
CA GLY A 150 20.79 -15.89 8.07
C GLY A 150 20.64 -16.62 9.39
N PHE A 151 19.48 -17.23 9.66
CA PHE A 151 19.24 -18.02 10.87
C PHE A 151 20.17 -19.24 10.93
N VAL A 152 20.29 -19.99 9.83
CA VAL A 152 21.18 -21.17 9.78
C VAL A 152 22.63 -20.76 10.05
N VAL A 153 23.12 -19.70 9.42
CA VAL A 153 24.51 -19.24 9.61
C VAL A 153 24.75 -18.76 11.03
N VAL A 154 23.86 -17.94 11.60
CA VAL A 154 23.98 -17.45 12.98
C VAL A 154 23.91 -18.60 13.98
N PHE A 155 23.01 -19.57 13.78
CA PHE A 155 22.86 -20.73 14.65
C PHE A 155 24.09 -21.65 14.63
N LEU A 156 24.72 -21.86 13.47
CA LEU A 156 25.94 -22.65 13.39
C LEU A 156 27.13 -21.93 14.04
N LEU A 157 27.25 -20.62 13.81
CA LEU A 157 28.33 -19.80 14.39
C LEU A 157 28.17 -19.60 15.90
N SER A 158 26.95 -19.53 16.43
CA SER A 158 26.72 -19.33 17.87
C SER A 158 27.18 -20.53 18.70
N LYS A 159 27.20 -21.73 18.12
CA LYS A 159 27.77 -22.93 18.73
C LYS A 159 29.30 -22.92 18.82
N VAL A 160 29.95 -22.07 18.02
CA VAL A 160 31.42 -21.99 17.95
C VAL A 160 31.93 -20.75 18.67
N PHE A 161 31.38 -19.57 18.35
CA PHE A 161 31.81 -18.31 18.94
C PHE A 161 30.70 -17.25 18.85
N ILE A 162 30.13 -16.90 20.01
CA ILE A 162 28.98 -15.98 20.12
C ILE A 162 29.24 -14.59 19.52
N PRO A 163 30.40 -13.93 19.74
CA PRO A 163 30.65 -12.60 19.15
C PRO A 163 30.65 -12.61 17.62
N LEU A 164 31.14 -13.68 17.00
CA LEU A 164 31.11 -13.85 15.54
C LEU A 164 29.68 -14.06 15.04
N ALA A 165 28.87 -14.84 15.76
CA ALA A 165 27.45 -15.01 15.43
C ALA A 165 26.68 -13.68 15.48
N VAL A 166 26.96 -12.82 16.49
CA VAL A 166 26.37 -11.48 16.59
C VAL A 166 26.80 -10.59 15.42
N PHE A 167 28.10 -10.57 15.08
CA PHE A 167 28.62 -9.80 13.95
C PHE A 167 27.93 -10.20 12.63
N PHE A 168 27.86 -11.50 12.33
CA PHE A 168 27.17 -11.99 11.13
C PHE A 168 25.66 -11.73 11.18
N GLY A 169 25.02 -11.81 12.35
CA GLY A 169 23.61 -11.46 12.51
C GLY A 169 23.31 -10.02 12.11
N VAL A 170 24.13 -9.06 12.57
CA VAL A 170 24.01 -7.65 12.18
C VAL A 170 24.27 -7.47 10.67
N LEU A 171 25.31 -8.11 10.14
CA LEU A 171 25.62 -8.06 8.71
C LEU A 171 24.46 -8.57 7.85
N PHE A 172 23.85 -9.70 8.21
CA PHE A 172 22.68 -10.25 7.52
C PHE A 172 21.48 -9.32 7.60
N ALA A 173 21.24 -8.66 8.74
CA ALA A 173 20.17 -7.68 8.87
C ALA A 173 20.38 -6.50 7.90
N ILE A 174 21.60 -5.94 7.85
CA ILE A 174 21.97 -4.86 6.92
C ILE A 174 21.78 -5.29 5.46
N LEU A 175 22.26 -6.49 5.10
CA LEU A 175 22.11 -7.04 3.74
C LEU A 175 20.63 -7.25 3.38
N THR A 176 19.82 -7.74 4.31
CA THR A 176 18.38 -7.95 4.10
C THR A 176 17.68 -6.63 3.84
N VAL A 177 17.95 -5.60 4.64
CA VAL A 177 17.42 -4.24 4.42
C VAL A 177 17.86 -3.70 3.06
N GLY A 178 19.13 -3.86 2.70
CA GLY A 178 19.67 -3.47 1.40
C GLY A 178 18.95 -4.16 0.23
N ILE A 179 18.74 -5.47 0.31
CA ILE A 179 18.01 -6.25 -0.72
C ILE A 179 16.57 -5.80 -0.84
N ILE A 180 15.87 -5.51 0.26
CA ILE A 180 14.49 -5.01 0.25
C ILE A 180 14.43 -3.66 -0.47
N ILE A 181 15.35 -2.74 -0.15
CA ILE A 181 15.42 -1.41 -0.79
C ILE A 181 15.70 -1.57 -2.30
N LEU A 182 16.70 -2.37 -2.68
CA LEU A 182 17.04 -2.60 -4.08
C LEU A 182 15.90 -3.26 -4.87
N THR A 183 15.20 -4.21 -4.26
CA THR A 183 14.02 -4.85 -4.84
C THR A 183 12.89 -3.84 -5.02
N GLY A 184 12.67 -2.97 -4.02
CA GLY A 184 11.71 -1.87 -4.10
C GLY A 184 12.01 -0.93 -5.27
N LEU A 185 13.27 -0.48 -5.40
CA LEU A 185 13.73 0.37 -6.50
C LEU A 185 13.61 -0.32 -7.87
N GLY A 186 14.00 -1.60 -7.95
CA GLY A 186 13.88 -2.41 -9.17
C GLY A 186 12.44 -2.58 -9.64
N LEU A 187 11.48 -2.52 -8.71
CA LEU A 187 10.04 -2.64 -8.95
C LEU A 187 9.31 -1.29 -9.05
N SER A 188 9.99 -0.15 -8.96
CA SER A 188 9.36 1.19 -8.98
C SER A 188 8.61 1.49 -10.29
N PHE A 189 9.12 0.99 -11.42
CA PHE A 189 8.58 1.29 -12.76
C PHE A 189 7.70 0.17 -13.34
N ARG A 190 7.27 -0.77 -12.49
CA ARG A 190 6.51 -1.95 -12.91
C ARG A 190 5.14 -1.61 -13.55
N TYR A 191 4.41 -0.65 -12.99
CA TYR A 191 3.12 -0.20 -13.53
C TYR A 191 3.28 0.65 -14.80
N PRO A 192 4.20 1.63 -14.86
CA PRO A 192 4.57 2.25 -16.13
C PRO A 192 4.89 1.23 -17.23
N SER A 193 5.69 0.20 -16.92
CA SER A 193 6.05 -0.84 -17.87
C SER A 193 4.83 -1.67 -18.32
N LEU A 194 3.95 -2.06 -17.40
CA LEU A 194 2.73 -2.80 -17.71
C LEU A 194 1.78 -2.00 -18.63
N PHE A 195 1.51 -0.74 -18.29
CA PHE A 195 0.46 0.05 -18.93
C PHE A 195 0.91 0.77 -20.20
N LEU A 196 2.15 1.26 -20.25
CA LEU A 196 2.68 1.94 -21.44
C LEU A 196 3.10 0.95 -22.52
N LYS A 197 3.79 -0.14 -22.15
CA LYS A 197 4.28 -1.15 -23.10
C LYS A 197 3.33 -2.35 -23.29
N LYS A 198 2.19 -2.38 -22.59
CA LYS A 198 1.17 -3.45 -22.65
C LYS A 198 1.75 -4.86 -22.46
N LYS A 199 2.74 -4.99 -21.57
CA LYS A 199 3.45 -6.26 -21.32
C LYS A 199 2.65 -7.18 -20.41
N ALA A 200 2.93 -8.48 -20.46
CA ALA A 200 2.46 -9.41 -19.43
C ALA A 200 3.11 -9.07 -18.06
N PRO A 201 2.50 -9.42 -16.91
CA PRO A 201 2.99 -9.00 -15.59
C PRO A 201 4.44 -9.38 -15.32
N TRP A 202 4.81 -10.63 -15.59
CA TRP A 202 6.18 -11.10 -15.45
C TRP A 202 7.17 -10.32 -16.33
N GLN A 203 6.79 -10.07 -17.58
CA GLN A 203 7.61 -9.29 -18.52
C GLN A 203 7.74 -7.82 -18.07
N ALA A 204 6.69 -7.23 -17.46
CA ALA A 204 6.73 -5.88 -16.90
C ALA A 204 7.69 -5.80 -15.70
N ILE A 205 7.69 -6.82 -14.83
CA ILE A 205 8.65 -6.91 -13.71
C ILE A 205 10.07 -7.02 -14.22
N ARG A 206 10.35 -7.98 -15.11
CA ARG A 206 11.67 -8.14 -15.72
C ARG A 206 12.13 -6.85 -16.40
N SER A 207 11.23 -6.19 -17.13
CA SER A 207 11.52 -4.91 -17.79
C SER A 207 11.80 -3.79 -16.80
N SER A 208 11.12 -3.77 -15.65
CA SER A 208 11.36 -2.80 -14.58
C SER A 208 12.76 -3.00 -13.97
N PHE A 209 13.15 -4.25 -13.68
CA PHE A 209 14.49 -4.56 -13.19
C PHE A 209 15.59 -4.25 -14.22
N LEU A 210 15.37 -4.56 -15.50
CA LEU A 210 16.30 -4.20 -16.57
C LEU A 210 16.44 -2.68 -16.70
N PHE A 211 15.32 -1.94 -16.63
CA PHE A 211 15.33 -0.48 -16.65
C PHE A 211 16.10 0.09 -15.45
N PHE A 212 15.91 -0.48 -14.25
CA PHE A 212 16.68 -0.11 -13.06
C PHE A 212 18.17 -0.35 -13.26
N LYS A 213 18.57 -1.55 -13.72
CA LYS A 213 19.98 -1.88 -13.95
C LYS A 213 20.64 -0.96 -14.99
N GLN A 214 19.90 -0.57 -16.03
CA GLN A 214 20.41 0.32 -17.09
C GLN A 214 20.43 1.80 -16.68
N ASN A 215 19.55 2.22 -15.76
CA ASN A 215 19.33 3.62 -15.42
C ASN A 215 19.35 3.86 -13.89
N VAL A 216 20.26 3.21 -13.16
CA VAL A 216 20.29 3.19 -11.68
C VAL A 216 20.19 4.61 -11.09
N GLY A 217 21.04 5.53 -11.53
CA GLY A 217 21.04 6.91 -11.04
C GLY A 217 19.72 7.63 -11.29
N HIS A 218 19.08 7.40 -12.44
CA HIS A 218 17.76 7.98 -12.72
C HIS A 218 16.68 7.44 -11.78
N VAL A 219 16.64 6.11 -11.57
CA VAL A 219 15.67 5.48 -10.67
C VAL A 219 15.84 5.96 -9.23
N ILE A 220 17.08 6.05 -8.74
CA ILE A 220 17.38 6.55 -7.40
C ILE A 220 16.90 7.98 -7.24
N VAL A 221 17.22 8.88 -8.18
CA VAL A 221 16.79 10.29 -8.11
C VAL A 221 15.26 10.40 -8.10
N VAL A 222 14.56 9.65 -8.96
CA VAL A 222 13.09 9.62 -8.99
C VAL A 222 12.53 9.13 -7.65
N ALA A 223 13.11 8.07 -7.07
CA ALA A 223 12.68 7.53 -5.80
C ALA A 223 12.92 8.52 -4.65
N VAL A 224 14.09 9.15 -4.58
CA VAL A 224 14.43 10.17 -3.57
C VAL A 224 13.47 11.36 -3.65
N ILE A 225 13.16 11.86 -4.85
CA ILE A 225 12.18 12.94 -5.01
C ILE A 225 10.80 12.49 -4.51
N ALA A 226 10.35 11.29 -4.87
CA ALA A 226 9.06 10.77 -4.41
C ALA A 226 9.01 10.61 -2.88
N ILE A 227 10.10 10.16 -2.25
CA ILE A 227 10.23 10.03 -0.80
C ILE A 227 10.24 11.41 -0.13
N ALA A 228 11.04 12.36 -0.64
CA ALA A 228 11.14 13.71 -0.09
C ALA A 228 9.78 14.44 -0.11
N VAL A 229 9.03 14.31 -1.21
CA VAL A 229 7.68 14.88 -1.31
C VAL A 229 6.70 14.19 -0.36
N SER A 230 6.78 12.85 -0.25
CA SER A 230 5.93 12.11 0.70
C SER A 230 6.23 12.50 2.15
N ALA A 231 7.51 12.65 2.51
CA ALA A 231 7.93 13.10 3.83
C ALA A 231 7.47 14.54 4.10
N GLY A 232 7.63 15.45 3.13
CA GLY A 232 7.17 16.84 3.25
C GLY A 232 5.66 16.94 3.45
N VAL A 233 4.86 16.18 2.69
CA VAL A 233 3.40 16.11 2.89
C VAL A 233 3.06 15.53 4.26
N GLY A 234 3.76 14.48 4.70
CA GLY A 234 3.57 13.90 6.04
C GLY A 234 3.87 14.89 7.18
N LEU A 235 4.89 15.73 7.03
CA LEU A 235 5.18 16.79 7.99
C LEU A 235 4.08 17.85 8.01
N ILE A 236 3.61 18.29 6.84
CA ILE A 236 2.50 19.26 6.72
C ILE A 236 1.24 18.71 7.39
N GLN A 237 0.89 17.45 7.13
CA GLN A 237 -0.26 16.79 7.77
C GLN A 237 -0.14 16.84 9.29
N ARG A 238 1.02 16.50 9.85
CA ARG A 238 1.24 16.53 11.30
C ARG A 238 1.14 17.93 11.90
N VAL A 239 1.62 18.96 11.19
CA VAL A 239 1.50 20.36 11.64
C VAL A 239 0.05 20.85 11.58
N LEU A 240 -0.71 20.46 10.55
CA LEU A 240 -2.13 20.82 10.41
C LEU A 240 -3.03 20.10 11.42
N MET A 241 -2.61 18.92 11.91
CA MET A 241 -3.29 18.17 12.96
C MET A 241 -2.90 18.72 14.35
N ILE A 242 -3.25 19.98 14.63
CA ILE A 242 -3.07 20.59 15.95
C ILE A 242 -3.99 19.86 16.95
N PRO A 243 -3.50 19.40 18.11
CA PRO A 243 -4.33 18.73 19.10
C PRO A 243 -5.37 19.70 19.65
N VAL A 244 -6.61 19.54 19.19
CA VAL A 244 -7.76 20.19 19.81
C VAL A 244 -8.14 19.33 21.01
N THR A 245 -8.13 19.89 22.21
CA THR A 245 -8.65 19.22 23.42
C THR A 245 -10.16 19.16 23.31
N PRO A 246 -10.76 18.01 22.97
CA PRO A 246 -12.20 17.95 22.74
C PRO A 246 -12.87 17.78 24.10
N THR A 247 -13.70 18.74 24.50
CA THR A 247 -14.39 18.76 25.80
C THR A 247 -15.64 17.87 25.85
N ILE A 248 -16.12 17.36 24.71
CA ILE A 248 -17.35 16.55 24.59
C ILE A 248 -17.10 15.35 23.68
N PHE A 249 -17.67 14.18 24.00
CA PHE A 249 -17.51 12.93 23.24
C PHE A 249 -17.89 13.05 21.75
N VAL A 250 -18.96 13.79 21.43
CA VAL A 250 -19.36 14.06 20.04
C VAL A 250 -18.29 14.87 19.30
N SER A 251 -17.66 15.82 19.99
CA SER A 251 -16.53 16.60 19.45
C SER A 251 -15.29 15.72 19.21
N ILE A 252 -15.05 14.69 20.05
CA ILE A 252 -13.99 13.69 19.83
C ILE A 252 -14.24 12.92 18.53
N LEU A 253 -15.45 12.35 18.37
CA LEU A 253 -15.78 11.56 17.19
C LEU A 253 -15.74 12.38 15.89
N LEU A 254 -16.27 13.61 15.91
CA LEU A 254 -16.20 14.51 14.76
C LEU A 254 -14.76 14.90 14.42
N TYR A 255 -13.93 15.20 15.42
CA TYR A 255 -12.52 15.50 15.24
C TYR A 255 -11.73 14.31 14.68
N MET A 256 -11.95 13.10 15.21
CA MET A 256 -11.34 11.86 14.71
C MET A 256 -11.76 11.59 13.26
N GLY A 257 -13.06 11.72 12.96
CA GLY A 257 -13.59 11.55 11.60
C GLY A 257 -12.98 12.54 10.60
N LEU A 258 -12.90 13.81 10.97
CA LEU A 258 -12.28 14.85 10.15
C LEU A 258 -10.79 14.59 9.92
N THR A 259 -10.06 14.19 10.96
CA THR A 259 -8.63 13.87 10.87
C THR A 259 -8.37 12.72 9.91
N ILE A 260 -9.14 11.62 10.02
CA ILE A 260 -9.06 10.47 9.11
C ILE A 260 -9.37 10.91 7.67
N LEU A 261 -10.39 11.75 7.48
CA LEU A 261 -10.79 12.22 6.16
C LEU A 261 -9.71 13.10 5.51
N ILE A 262 -9.10 14.01 6.27
CA ILE A 262 -7.97 14.82 5.81
C ILE A 262 -6.80 13.92 5.41
N GLU A 263 -6.41 12.99 6.29
CA GLU A 263 -5.31 12.05 6.03
C GLU A 263 -5.55 11.26 4.73
N LEU A 264 -6.78 10.77 4.55
CA LEU A 264 -7.21 10.01 3.39
C LEU A 264 -7.10 10.85 2.10
N VAL A 265 -7.60 12.08 2.11
CA VAL A 265 -7.54 12.98 0.95
C VAL A 265 -6.09 13.26 0.55
N PHE A 266 -5.24 13.64 1.51
CA PHE A 266 -3.82 13.92 1.23
C PHE A 266 -3.09 12.67 0.71
N ASN A 267 -3.33 11.50 1.30
CA ASN A 267 -2.72 10.25 0.87
C ASN A 267 -3.14 9.85 -0.55
N VAL A 268 -4.42 10.05 -0.90
CA VAL A 268 -4.92 9.81 -2.26
C VAL A 268 -4.25 10.75 -3.25
N VAL A 269 -4.29 12.07 -2.99
CA VAL A 269 -3.71 13.10 -3.86
C VAL A 269 -2.22 12.85 -4.08
N LEU A 270 -1.47 12.56 -3.00
CA LEU A 270 -0.05 12.25 -3.06
C LEU A 270 0.21 10.98 -3.87
N SER A 271 -0.62 9.93 -3.73
CA SER A 271 -0.46 8.71 -4.52
C SER A 271 -0.67 8.96 -6.00
N VAL A 272 -1.70 9.72 -6.39
CA VAL A 272 -1.94 10.08 -7.81
C VAL A 272 -0.76 10.88 -8.36
N TRP A 273 -0.30 11.91 -7.63
CA TRP A 273 0.86 12.70 -8.02
C TRP A 273 2.10 11.83 -8.23
N ARG A 274 2.38 10.92 -7.29
CA ARG A 274 3.52 10.01 -7.34
C ARG A 274 3.43 9.10 -8.56
N ASP A 275 2.26 8.52 -8.83
CA ASP A 275 2.06 7.65 -9.99
C ASP A 275 2.23 8.42 -11.32
N LEU A 276 1.69 9.64 -11.44
CA LEU A 276 1.95 10.53 -12.59
C LEU A 276 3.46 10.77 -12.78
N PHE A 277 4.16 11.08 -11.68
CA PHE A 277 5.59 11.35 -11.71
C PHE A 277 6.41 10.14 -12.19
N TYR A 278 6.12 8.93 -11.69
CA TYR A 278 6.77 7.70 -12.16
C TYR A 278 6.47 7.40 -13.63
N PHE A 279 5.23 7.59 -14.08
CA PHE A 279 4.88 7.36 -15.49
C PHE A 279 5.62 8.34 -16.43
N ARG A 280 5.68 9.62 -16.08
CA ARG A 280 6.40 10.62 -16.89
C ARG A 280 7.91 10.41 -16.85
N ALA A 281 8.47 10.03 -15.69
CA ALA A 281 9.88 9.69 -15.58
C ALA A 281 10.24 8.50 -16.47
N TYR A 282 9.40 7.47 -16.49
CA TYR A 282 9.59 6.30 -17.36
C TYR A 282 9.56 6.64 -18.85
N GLN A 283 8.69 7.55 -19.29
CA GLN A 283 8.60 7.94 -20.71
C GLN A 283 9.79 8.76 -21.20
N LYS A 284 10.52 9.42 -20.28
CA LYS A 284 11.64 10.30 -20.62
C LYS A 284 12.95 9.54 -20.88
N ARG A 285 12.96 8.23 -20.68
CA ARG A 285 14.12 7.34 -20.83
C ARG A 285 13.75 6.12 -21.67
#